data_AF-A0A933WJG3-F1
#
_entry.id   AF-A0A933WJG3-F1
#
_cell.length_a   1.000
_cell.length_b   1.000
_cell.length_c   1.000
_cell.angle_alpha   90.00
_cell.angle_beta   90.00
_cell.angle_gamma   90.00
#
_symmetry.space_group_name_H-M   'P 1'
#
loop_
_entity.id
_entity.type
_entity.pdbx_description
1 polymer ?
#
loop_
_entity_poly.entity_id
_entity_poly.type
_entity_poly.pdbx_seq_one_letter_code
_entity_poly.pdbx_strand_id
1 'polypeptide(L)'
;MTKKKIAVLVRDRKAEALRMSVGLTLADDEVHVYIMGDKIEPTEDISLNLETLNDLDCKLFSNNPGNPYTQMTTGDIAKALLDYDAVIPY
;
A
#
# COMPACT_ATOMS: atom_id res chain seq x y z
N MET A 1 -0.28 20.73 10.58
CA MET A 1 0.95 19.96 10.24
C MET A 1 1.00 19.82 8.73
N THR A 2 2.19 19.67 8.13
CA THR A 2 2.30 19.43 6.68
C THR A 2 1.95 17.99 6.38
N LYS A 3 1.00 17.75 5.46
CA LYS A 3 0.62 16.44 4.95
C LYS A 3 1.86 15.67 4.49
N LYS A 4 2.05 14.45 4.99
CA LYS A 4 3.20 13.61 4.62
C LYS A 4 2.85 12.72 3.44
N LYS A 5 3.82 12.49 2.56
CA LYS A 5 3.71 11.48 1.50
C LYS A 5 4.35 10.19 1.98
N ILE A 6 3.54 9.15 2.16
CA ILE A 6 3.91 7.89 2.82
C ILE A 6 3.77 6.71 1.86
N ALA A 7 4.81 5.90 1.77
CA ALA A 7 4.77 4.61 1.11
C ALA A 7 4.63 3.50 2.15
N VAL A 8 3.65 2.61 1.98
CA VAL A 8 3.53 1.38 2.77
C VAL A 8 3.94 0.20 1.89
N LEU A 9 4.95 -0.57 2.32
CA LEU A 9 5.36 -1.80 1.65
C LEU A 9 4.71 -3.00 2.34
N VAL A 10 3.80 -3.66 1.65
CA VAL A 10 3.07 -4.83 2.13
C VAL A 10 3.79 -6.09 1.64
N ARG A 11 4.66 -6.65 2.48
CA ARG A 11 5.35 -7.93 2.24
C ARG A 11 4.82 -8.99 3.20
N ASP A 12 5.06 -8.76 4.49
CA ASP A 12 4.61 -9.61 5.58
C ASP A 12 3.44 -8.94 6.33
N ARG A 13 2.82 -9.67 7.26
CA ARG A 13 1.71 -9.17 8.12
C ARG A 13 0.66 -8.36 7.34
N LYS A 14 0.25 -8.89 6.18
CA LYS A 14 -0.49 -8.13 5.15
C LYS A 14 -1.75 -7.44 5.69
N ALA A 15 -2.52 -8.10 6.55
CA ALA A 15 -3.71 -7.53 7.19
C ALA A 15 -3.37 -6.30 8.05
N GLU A 16 -2.30 -6.36 8.84
CA GLU A 16 -1.83 -5.23 9.66
C GLU A 16 -1.38 -4.06 8.78
N ALA A 17 -0.58 -4.35 7.75
CA ALA A 17 -0.06 -3.34 6.84
C ALA A 17 -1.20 -2.55 6.15
N LEU A 18 -2.24 -3.27 5.70
CA LEU A 18 -3.42 -2.69 5.08
C LEU A 18 -4.26 -1.89 6.09
N ARG A 19 -4.49 -2.43 7.29
CA ARG A 19 -5.19 -1.70 8.37
C ARG A 19 -4.47 -0.40 8.74
N MET A 20 -3.14 -0.44 8.83
CA MET A 20 -2.33 0.75 9.10
C MET A 20 -2.39 1.75 7.94
N SER A 21 -2.44 1.26 6.70
CA SER A 21 -2.62 2.12 5.53
C SER A 21 -3.96 2.86 5.59
N VAL A 22 -5.06 2.19 5.99
CA VAL A 22 -6.37 2.83 6.18
C VAL A 22 -6.27 3.95 7.22
N GLY A 23 -5.67 3.67 8.38
CA GLY A 23 -5.51 4.66 9.45
C GLY A 23 -4.70 5.88 9.03
N LEU A 24 -3.61 5.68 8.27
CA LEU A 24 -2.78 6.77 7.73
C LEU A 24 -3.54 7.62 6.71
N THR A 25 -4.31 6.99 5.82
CA THR A 25 -5.15 7.71 4.84
C THR A 25 -6.21 8.56 5.54
N LEU A 26 -6.84 8.03 6.60
CA LEU A 26 -7.81 8.77 7.42
C LEU A 26 -7.18 9.92 8.22
N ALA A 27 -5.88 9.86 8.50
CA ALA A 27 -5.13 10.92 9.15
C ALA A 27 -4.75 12.09 8.21
N ASP A 28 -5.29 12.11 6.99
CA ASP A 28 -5.05 13.10 5.93
C ASP A 28 -3.61 13.12 5.40
N ASP A 29 -2.92 11.97 5.41
CA ASP A 29 -1.65 11.78 4.71
C ASP A 29 -1.84 11.30 3.25
N GLU A 30 -0.88 11.58 2.35
CA GLU A 30 -0.88 11.01 1.00
C GLU A 30 -0.25 9.62 1.07
N VAL A 31 -1.08 8.58 1.08
CA VAL A 31 -0.65 7.20 1.23
C VAL A 31 -0.69 6.47 -0.12
N HIS A 32 0.43 5.85 -0.48
CA HIS A 32 0.48 4.87 -1.56
C HIS A 32 0.91 3.50 -0.99
N VAL A 33 0.21 2.45 -1.40
CA VAL A 33 0.44 1.09 -0.90
C VAL A 33 1.04 0.24 -2.00
N TYR A 34 2.13 -0.45 -1.68
CA TYR A 34 2.84 -1.34 -2.59
C TYR A 34 2.74 -2.78 -2.08
N ILE A 35 1.97 -3.61 -2.77
CA ILE A 35 1.84 -5.05 -2.47
C ILE A 35 2.96 -5.79 -3.19
N MET A 36 3.84 -6.40 -2.41
CA MET A 36 5.15 -6.85 -2.88
C MET A 36 5.29 -8.37 -2.84
N GLY A 37 5.90 -8.94 -3.87
CA GLY A 37 6.31 -10.34 -3.92
C GLY A 37 5.16 -11.26 -4.30
N ASP A 38 4.39 -11.69 -3.32
CA ASP A 38 3.35 -12.71 -3.52
C ASP A 38 2.00 -12.11 -3.92
N LYS A 39 1.15 -12.95 -4.52
CA LYS A 39 -0.26 -12.62 -4.67
C LYS A 39 -0.86 -12.39 -3.27
N ILE A 40 -1.74 -11.40 -3.16
CA ILE A 40 -2.48 -11.18 -1.93
C ILE A 40 -3.61 -12.20 -1.85
N GLU A 41 -3.65 -12.95 -0.75
CA GLU A 41 -4.70 -13.92 -0.49
C GLU A 41 -5.85 -13.21 0.25
N PRO A 42 -7.09 -13.30 -0.26
CA PRO A 42 -8.22 -12.60 0.34
C PRO A 42 -8.68 -13.32 1.61
N THR A 43 -8.39 -12.73 2.76
CA THR A 43 -9.10 -13.00 4.01
C THR A 43 -10.16 -11.94 4.24
N GLU A 44 -11.07 -12.14 5.20
CA GLU A 44 -12.07 -11.14 5.58
C GLU A 44 -11.42 -9.78 5.92
N ASP A 45 -10.43 -9.78 6.81
CA ASP A 45 -9.68 -8.57 7.20
C ASP A 45 -8.96 -7.90 6.02
N ILE A 46 -8.30 -8.69 5.17
CA ILE A 46 -7.58 -8.16 4.00
C ILE A 46 -8.57 -7.53 3.02
N SER A 47 -9.68 -8.21 2.75
CA SER A 47 -10.68 -7.76 1.78
C SER A 47 -11.34 -6.46 2.23
N LEU A 48 -11.75 -6.40 3.50
CA LEU A 48 -12.34 -5.19 4.10
C LEU A 48 -11.39 -3.99 4.01
N ASN A 49 -10.11 -4.17 4.37
CA ASN A 49 -9.15 -3.07 4.32
C ASN A 49 -8.83 -2.63 2.88
N LEU A 50 -8.75 -3.56 1.92
CA LEU A 50 -8.54 -3.22 0.51
C LEU A 50 -9.73 -2.46 -0.09
N GLU A 51 -10.95 -2.88 0.22
CA GLU A 51 -12.18 -2.18 -0.16
C GLU A 51 -12.19 -0.76 0.42
N THR A 52 -11.90 -0.64 1.71
CA THR A 52 -11.82 0.68 2.38
C THR A 52 -10.76 1.58 1.75
N LEU A 53 -9.58 1.04 1.41
CA LEU A 53 -8.53 1.81 0.74
C LEU A 53 -8.96 2.27 -0.65
N ASN A 54 -9.70 1.44 -1.38
CA ASN A 54 -10.25 1.79 -2.68
C ASN A 54 -11.31 2.89 -2.56
N ASP A 55 -12.20 2.81 -1.57
CA ASP A 55 -13.23 3.83 -1.31
C ASP A 55 -12.63 5.19 -0.89
N LEU A 56 -11.44 5.17 -0.32
CA LEU A 56 -10.65 6.36 0.03
C LEU A 56 -9.73 6.84 -1.11
N ASP A 57 -9.89 6.30 -2.33
CA ASP A 57 -9.07 6.61 -3.52
C ASP A 57 -7.54 6.41 -3.29
N CYS A 58 -7.16 5.50 -2.40
CA CYS A 58 -5.75 5.18 -2.13
C CYS A 58 -5.13 4.45 -3.34
N LYS A 59 -3.93 4.86 -3.75
CA LYS A 59 -3.25 4.22 -4.88
C LYS A 59 -2.59 2.92 -4.43
N LEU A 60 -3.02 1.82 -5.04
CA LEU A 60 -2.49 0.48 -4.83
C LEU A 60 -1.61 0.07 -6.02
N PHE A 61 -0.40 -0.38 -5.71
CA PHE A 61 0.58 -0.86 -6.68
C PHE A 61 1.00 -2.30 -6.36
N SER A 62 1.48 -3.04 -7.37
CA SER A 62 2.00 -4.39 -7.18
C SER A 62 3.15 -4.70 -8.13
N ASN A 63 4.11 -5.50 -7.68
CA ASN A 63 5.11 -6.13 -8.56
C ASN A 63 4.79 -7.60 -8.88
N ASN A 64 3.65 -8.10 -8.42
CA ASN A 64 3.11 -9.41 -8.76
C ASN A 64 1.94 -9.26 -9.76
N PRO A 65 2.01 -9.89 -10.96
CA PRO A 65 0.96 -9.80 -11.98
C PRO A 65 -0.34 -10.53 -11.62
N GLY A 66 -0.33 -11.36 -10.57
CA GLY A 66 -1.52 -12.01 -10.02
C GLY A 66 -2.40 -11.09 -9.17
N ASN A 67 -1.94 -9.88 -8.85
CA ASN A 67 -2.72 -8.87 -8.14
C ASN A 67 -3.38 -7.89 -9.13
N PRO A 68 -4.63 -7.46 -8.90
CA PRO A 68 -5.39 -6.61 -9.83
C PRO A 68 -5.03 -5.10 -9.77
N TYR A 69 -3.91 -4.75 -9.15
CA TYR A 69 -3.51 -3.35 -8.91
C TYR A 69 -2.56 -2.82 -9.98
N THR A 70 -2.24 -1.52 -9.92
CA THR A 70 -1.32 -0.90 -10.88
C THR A 70 0.05 -1.59 -10.82
N GLN A 71 0.45 -2.19 -11.94
CA GLN A 71 1.69 -2.97 -11.99
C GLN A 71 2.91 -2.06 -12.06
N MET A 72 3.93 -2.38 -11.25
CA MET A 72 5.23 -1.73 -11.25
C MET A 72 6.34 -2.76 -11.04
N THR A 73 7.47 -2.60 -11.73
CA THR A 73 8.63 -3.47 -11.46
C THR A 73 9.22 -3.14 -10.09
N THR A 74 9.91 -4.10 -9.46
CA THR A 74 10.65 -3.85 -8.22
C THR A 74 11.64 -2.67 -8.35
N GLY A 75 12.27 -2.51 -9.53
CA GLY A 75 13.19 -1.41 -9.79
C GLY A 75 12.49 -0.05 -9.86
N ASP A 76 11.29 0.01 -10.45
CA ASP A 76 10.52 1.26 -10.52
C ASP A 76 9.92 1.64 -9.17
N ILE A 77 9.50 0.65 -8.38
CA ILE A 77 9.10 0.87 -6.97
C ILE A 77 10.28 1.46 -6.20
N ALA A 78 11.47 0.87 -6.30
CA ALA A 78 12.67 1.37 -5.60
C ALA A 78 12.99 2.83 -5.96
N LYS A 79 12.82 3.23 -7.24
CA LYS A 79 12.99 4.62 -7.65
C LYS A 79 11.89 5.51 -7.07
N ALA A 80 10.63 5.08 -7.13
CA ALA A 80 9.51 5.85 -6.60
C ALA A 80 9.62 6.08 -5.08
N LEU A 81 10.19 5.13 -4.33
CA LEU A 81 10.38 5.26 -2.88
C LEU A 81 11.25 6.47 -2.47
N LEU A 82 12.08 7.00 -3.37
CA LEU A 82 12.89 8.20 -3.12
C LEU A 82 12.06 9.49 -2.99
N ASP A 83 10.82 9.48 -3.49
CA ASP A 83 9.93 10.65 -3.50
C ASP A 83 9.02 10.74 -2.26
N TYR A 84 9.17 9.83 -1.28
CA TYR A 84 8.33 9.77 -0.09
C TYR A 84 9.04 10.34 1.13
N ASP A 85 8.28 11.01 2.00
CA ASP A 85 8.76 11.47 3.30
C ASP A 85 9.04 10.30 4.25
N ALA A 86 8.26 9.22 4.13
CA ALA A 86 8.36 8.04 4.97
C ALA A 86 8.04 6.78 4.16
N VAL A 87 8.80 5.72 4.43
CA VAL A 87 8.57 4.38 3.90
C VAL A 87 8.39 3.44 5.09
N ILE A 88 7.23 2.78 5.16
CA ILE A 88 6.89 1.88 6.26
C ILE A 88 6.85 0.44 5.73
N PRO A 89 7.88 -0.37 6.03
CA PRO A 89 7.91 -1.77 5.63
C PRO A 89 7.18 -2.65 6.66
N TYR A 90 6.37 -3.58 6.16
CA TYR A 90 5.67 -4.58 6.98
C TYR A 90 6.13 -6.00 6.74
#